data_AF-A0A1J7CIK5-F1
#
_entry.id   AF-A0A1J7CIK5-F1
#
_cell.length_a   1.000
_cell.length_b   1.000
_cell.length_c   1.000
_cell.angle_alpha   90.00
_cell.angle_beta   90.00
_cell.angle_gamma   90.00
#
_symmetry.space_group_name_H-M   'P 1'
#
loop_
_entity.id
_entity.type
_entity.pdbx_description
1 polymer ?
#
loop_
_entity_poly.entity_id
_entity_poly.type
_entity_poly.pdbx_seq_one_letter_code
_entity_poly.pdbx_strand_id
1 'polypeptide(L)'
;MDSVGVVSAPDGTGYLMCTVDDTTGSSFTDAAVQIAVQLHHLIPTRWATGLIIEDTVSLSEAARRTMGVRSKQSLRQLAAGERRSKQPFPAPVINAEGYRLYSWAAIANHLRSLGDEVPATDSEGVLLDRMLAGRAAAHEASRAAGRLPAEERKLWQALDSA
;
A
#
# COMPACT_ATOMS: atom_id res chain seq x y z
N MET A 1 5.64 -5.26 17.47
CA MET A 1 4.70 -5.91 16.53
C MET A 1 3.85 -6.78 17.40
N ASP A 2 2.58 -6.45 17.46
CA ASP A 2 1.74 -7.00 18.52
C ASP A 2 0.85 -8.13 17.99
N SER A 3 0.72 -8.27 16.66
CA SER A 3 0.07 -9.42 16.02
C SER A 3 0.36 -9.53 14.51
N VAL A 4 0.56 -10.77 14.03
CA VAL A 4 0.43 -11.19 12.63
C VAL A 4 -0.79 -12.10 12.53
N GLY A 5 -1.75 -11.78 11.67
CA GLY A 5 -2.87 -12.65 11.32
C GLY A 5 -2.72 -13.22 9.93
N VAL A 6 -3.20 -14.44 9.69
CA VAL A 6 -3.38 -15.00 8.34
C VAL A 6 -4.85 -14.88 7.97
N VAL A 7 -5.15 -14.26 6.83
CA VAL A 7 -6.50 -14.16 6.27
C VAL A 7 -6.47 -14.71 4.85
N SER A 8 -7.47 -15.49 4.46
CA SER A 8 -7.58 -15.98 3.09
C SER A 8 -8.75 -15.31 2.39
N ALA A 9 -8.53 -14.84 1.16
CA ALA A 9 -9.63 -14.38 0.31
C ALA A 9 -10.38 -15.58 -0.33
N PRO A 10 -11.61 -15.35 -0.84
CA PRO A 10 -12.41 -16.39 -1.48
C PRO A 10 -11.76 -17.04 -2.70
N ASP A 11 -10.80 -16.36 -3.34
CA ASP A 11 -10.03 -16.85 -4.49
C ASP A 11 -8.83 -17.74 -4.10
N GLY A 12 -8.62 -17.97 -2.80
CA GLY A 12 -7.49 -18.74 -2.28
C GLY A 12 -6.21 -17.93 -2.06
N THR A 13 -6.23 -16.63 -2.34
CA THR A 13 -5.10 -15.74 -2.04
C THR A 13 -4.94 -15.60 -0.53
N GLY A 14 -3.74 -15.91 -0.02
CA GLY A 14 -3.37 -15.74 1.38
C GLY A 14 -2.82 -14.34 1.66
N TYR A 15 -3.36 -13.69 2.67
CA TYR A 15 -2.97 -12.37 3.15
C TYR A 15 -2.36 -12.48 4.55
N LEU A 16 -1.26 -11.78 4.76
CA LEU A 16 -0.71 -11.55 6.10
C LEU A 16 -1.17 -10.17 6.55
N MET A 17 -1.92 -10.12 7.64
CA MET A 17 -2.32 -8.88 8.27
C MET A 17 -1.30 -8.54 9.36
N CYS A 18 -0.61 -7.42 9.20
CA CYS A 18 0.40 -6.95 10.13
C CYS A 18 -0.08 -5.66 10.79
N THR A 19 -0.09 -5.63 12.13
CA THR A 19 -0.41 -4.44 12.90
C THR A 19 0.88 -3.81 13.41
N VAL A 20 1.14 -2.57 13.02
CA VAL A 20 2.26 -1.76 13.52
C VAL A 20 1.68 -0.72 14.47
N ASP A 21 2.17 -0.72 15.70
CA ASP A 21 1.74 0.26 16.70
C ASP A 21 2.44 1.61 16.45
N ASP A 22 1.66 2.66 16.24
CA ASP A 22 2.14 4.01 15.88
C ASP A 22 2.40 4.90 17.11
N THR A 23 2.57 4.30 18.29
CA THR A 23 2.79 5.02 19.55
C THR A 23 4.11 5.81 19.61
N THR A 24 4.95 5.74 18.57
CA THR A 24 6.26 6.40 18.50
C THR A 24 6.40 7.47 17.41
N GLY A 25 5.36 7.74 16.61
CA GLY A 25 5.47 8.70 15.49
C GLY A 25 6.34 8.15 14.36
N SER A 26 6.24 6.85 14.11
CA SER A 26 6.98 6.18 13.03
C SER A 26 6.37 6.59 11.70
N SER A 27 7.21 6.95 10.73
CA SER A 27 6.70 7.27 9.38
C SER A 27 6.07 6.03 8.74
N PHE A 28 5.21 6.24 7.73
CA PHE A 28 4.68 5.12 6.94
C PHE A 28 5.81 4.26 6.35
N THR A 29 6.91 4.90 5.94
CA THR A 29 8.11 4.21 5.47
C THR A 29 8.71 3.32 6.53
N ASP A 30 8.85 3.81 7.77
CA ASP A 30 9.40 3.02 8.88
C ASP A 30 8.53 1.79 9.16
N ALA A 31 7.21 1.96 9.18
CA ALA A 31 6.26 0.87 9.37
C ALA A 31 6.36 -0.18 8.25
N ALA A 32 6.40 0.27 6.99
CA ALA A 32 6.46 -0.64 5.84
C ALA A 32 7.83 -1.35 5.70
N VAL A 33 8.94 -0.67 6.03
CA VAL A 33 10.27 -1.31 6.13
C VAL A 33 10.29 -2.34 7.25
N GLN A 34 9.70 -2.03 8.42
CA GLN A 34 9.61 -2.96 9.53
C GLN A 34 8.82 -4.21 9.16
N ILE A 35 7.68 -4.05 8.48
CA ILE A 35 6.90 -5.17 7.94
C ILE A 35 7.74 -6.01 6.97
N ALA A 36 8.44 -5.39 6.02
CA ALA A 36 9.26 -6.11 5.04
C ALA A 36 10.38 -6.94 5.70
N VAL A 37 11.05 -6.37 6.71
CA VAL A 37 12.07 -7.08 7.50
C VAL A 37 11.46 -8.25 8.28
N GLN A 38 10.31 -8.03 8.91
CA GLN A 38 9.63 -9.06 9.68
C GLN A 38 9.12 -10.21 8.80
N LEU A 39 8.55 -9.90 7.63
CA LEU A 39 8.13 -10.91 6.66
C LEU A 39 9.31 -11.79 6.21
N HIS A 40 10.48 -11.20 5.99
CA HIS A 40 11.69 -11.96 5.69
C HIS A 40 12.08 -12.91 6.83
N HIS A 41 11.98 -12.48 8.08
CA HIS A 41 12.24 -13.36 9.23
C HIS A 41 11.22 -14.49 9.37
N LEU A 42 9.94 -14.24 9.05
CA LEU A 42 8.87 -15.24 9.13
C LEU A 42 8.93 -16.24 7.97
N ILE A 43 9.33 -15.79 6.78
CA ILE A 43 9.39 -16.60 5.57
C ILE A 43 10.73 -16.35 4.86
N PRO A 44 11.84 -16.97 5.33
CA PRO A 44 13.20 -16.68 4.84
C PRO A 44 13.40 -16.96 3.35
N THR A 45 12.52 -17.78 2.78
CA THR A 45 12.55 -18.21 1.39
C THR A 45 11.77 -17.28 0.46
N ARG A 46 11.11 -16.25 1.02
CA ARG A 46 10.33 -15.26 0.29
C ARG A 46 10.86 -13.86 0.57
N TRP A 47 10.70 -13.00 -0.43
CA TRP A 47 11.13 -11.62 -0.40
C TRP A 47 9.99 -10.76 -0.89
N ALA A 48 9.79 -9.60 -0.25
CA ALA A 48 8.91 -8.58 -0.81
C ALA A 48 9.53 -8.06 -2.11
N THR A 49 8.84 -8.26 -3.22
CA THR A 49 9.30 -7.89 -4.58
C THR A 49 8.76 -6.53 -5.04
N GLY A 50 7.82 -5.98 -4.29
CA GLY A 50 7.19 -4.70 -4.55
C GLY A 50 6.19 -4.40 -3.44
N LEU A 51 5.72 -3.17 -3.40
CA LEU A 51 4.75 -2.69 -2.44
C LEU A 51 3.66 -1.94 -3.20
N ILE A 52 2.49 -2.56 -3.24
CA ILE A 52 1.29 -1.91 -3.76
C ILE A 52 0.68 -1.12 -2.62
N ILE A 53 0.93 0.18 -2.60
CA ILE A 53 0.27 1.10 -1.67
C ILE A 53 -0.95 1.66 -2.36
N GLU A 54 -2.10 1.10 -2.06
CA GLU A 54 -3.35 1.80 -2.33
C GLU A 54 -3.56 2.81 -1.20
N ASP A 55 -3.15 4.07 -1.44
CA ASP A 55 -3.45 5.20 -0.56
C ASP A 55 -4.96 5.43 -0.54
N THR A 56 -5.63 4.67 0.33
CA THR A 56 -7.08 4.67 0.48
C THR A 56 -7.47 5.60 1.62
N VAL A 57 -8.40 6.49 1.34
CA VAL A 57 -8.83 7.53 2.26
C VAL A 57 -10.34 7.56 2.40
N SER A 58 -10.82 7.92 3.58
CA SER A 58 -12.22 8.33 3.75
C SER A 58 -12.46 9.70 3.11
N LEU A 59 -13.72 10.07 2.83
CA LEU A 59 -14.04 11.42 2.35
C LEU A 59 -13.70 12.52 3.38
N SER A 60 -13.69 12.19 4.68
CA SER A 60 -13.26 13.13 5.72
C SER A 60 -11.77 13.44 5.59
N GLU A 61 -10.96 12.40 5.39
CA GLU A 61 -9.51 12.53 5.23
C GLU A 61 -9.16 13.19 3.88
N ALA A 62 -9.85 12.82 2.80
CA ALA A 62 -9.71 13.49 1.52
C ALA A 62 -9.97 15.01 1.63
N ALA A 63 -11.03 15.42 2.35
CA ALA A 63 -11.30 16.83 2.60
C ALA A 63 -10.15 17.53 3.33
N ARG A 64 -9.57 16.88 4.35
CA ARG A 64 -8.39 17.40 5.07
C ARG A 64 -7.21 17.59 4.14
N ARG A 65 -6.91 16.60 3.30
CA ARG A 65 -5.78 16.63 2.34
C ARG A 65 -5.95 17.66 1.22
N THR A 66 -7.18 18.03 0.87
CA THR A 66 -7.42 19.15 -0.05
C THR A 66 -7.16 20.53 0.58
N MET A 67 -6.70 20.61 1.83
CA MET A 67 -6.33 21.85 2.53
C MET A 67 -7.41 22.93 2.47
N GLY A 68 -8.68 22.53 2.57
CA GLY A 68 -9.82 23.43 2.57
C GLY A 68 -10.43 23.73 1.19
N VAL A 69 -9.84 23.28 0.09
CA VAL A 69 -10.41 23.44 -1.26
C VAL A 69 -11.76 22.72 -1.39
N ARG A 70 -11.91 21.54 -0.75
CA ARG A 70 -13.18 20.81 -0.69
C ARG A 70 -13.51 20.38 0.74
N SER A 71 -14.75 20.65 1.15
CA SER A 71 -15.30 20.12 2.38
C SER A 71 -15.75 18.67 2.22
N LYS A 72 -15.83 17.92 3.32
CA LYS A 72 -16.39 16.56 3.35
C LYS A 72 -17.78 16.49 2.73
N GLN A 73 -18.64 17.48 3.01
CA GLN A 73 -19.98 17.57 2.45
C GLN A 73 -19.94 17.78 0.94
N SER A 74 -19.04 18.65 0.44
CA SER A 74 -18.83 18.86 -0.99
C SER A 74 -18.42 17.56 -1.69
N LEU A 75 -17.48 16.80 -1.12
CA LEU A 75 -17.06 15.51 -1.67
C LEU A 75 -18.19 14.47 -1.62
N ARG A 76 -19.02 14.47 -0.57
CA ARG A 76 -20.19 13.60 -0.48
C ARG A 76 -21.21 13.90 -1.59
N GLN A 77 -21.45 15.17 -1.88
CA GLN A 77 -22.37 15.58 -2.96
C GLN A 77 -21.83 15.19 -4.34
N LEU A 78 -20.52 15.30 -4.56
CA LEU A 78 -19.88 14.79 -5.79
C LEU A 78 -20.02 13.27 -5.90
N ALA A 79 -19.73 12.54 -4.84
CA ALA A 79 -19.86 11.07 -4.80
C ALA A 79 -21.32 10.60 -5.00
N ALA A 80 -22.30 11.41 -4.58
CA ALA A 80 -23.73 11.13 -4.79
C ALA A 80 -24.24 11.53 -6.18
N GLY A 81 -23.41 12.16 -7.02
CA GLY A 81 -23.83 12.68 -8.33
C GLY A 81 -24.72 13.94 -8.26
N GLU A 82 -24.85 14.56 -7.08
CA GLU A 82 -25.65 15.77 -6.87
C GLU A 82 -24.99 17.02 -7.46
N ARG A 83 -23.69 16.95 -7.77
CA ARG A 83 -22.96 17.99 -8.51
C ARG A 83 -22.55 17.49 -9.87
N ARG A 84 -22.92 18.23 -10.92
CA ARG A 84 -22.51 17.93 -12.29
C ARG A 84 -21.01 18.12 -12.45
N SER A 85 -20.30 17.02 -12.67
CA SER A 85 -18.92 16.98 -13.17
C SER A 85 -18.92 16.34 -14.56
N LYS A 86 -17.93 16.67 -15.39
CA LYS A 86 -17.79 16.07 -16.74
C LYS A 86 -17.54 14.56 -16.69
N GLN A 87 -16.96 14.08 -15.59
CA GLN A 87 -16.73 12.67 -15.30
C GLN A 87 -17.37 12.30 -13.97
N PRO A 88 -17.84 11.06 -13.77
CA PRO A 88 -18.34 10.62 -12.47
C PRO A 88 -17.24 10.71 -11.41
N PHE A 89 -17.65 10.92 -10.15
CA PHE A 89 -16.74 10.84 -9.02
C PHE A 89 -16.22 9.39 -8.89
N PRO A 90 -14.95 9.17 -8.48
CA PRO A 90 -14.38 7.84 -8.35
C PRO A 90 -15.20 6.92 -7.45
N ALA A 91 -15.35 5.66 -7.86
CA ALA A 91 -15.95 4.63 -7.03
C ALA A 91 -15.06 4.31 -5.81
N PRO A 92 -15.64 3.93 -4.66
CA PRO A 92 -14.87 3.46 -3.54
C PRO A 92 -14.15 2.15 -3.88
N VAL A 93 -12.89 2.03 -3.42
CA VAL A 93 -12.09 0.80 -3.53
C VAL A 93 -12.57 -0.21 -2.48
N ILE A 94 -12.96 0.27 -1.31
CA ILE A 94 -13.55 -0.55 -0.24
C ILE A 94 -14.92 0.02 0.09
N ASN A 95 -15.93 -0.84 0.07
CA ASN A 95 -17.30 -0.52 0.43
C ASN A 95 -17.88 -1.65 1.28
N ALA A 96 -17.76 -1.54 2.60
CA ALA A 96 -18.21 -2.55 3.56
C ALA A 96 -18.82 -1.87 4.79
N GLU A 97 -19.95 -2.38 5.27
CA GLU A 97 -20.55 -2.05 6.58
C GLU A 97 -20.56 -0.55 6.95
N GLY A 98 -20.92 0.33 6.01
CA GLY A 98 -20.98 1.79 6.25
C GLY A 98 -19.64 2.52 6.12
N TYR A 99 -18.54 1.80 5.90
CA TYR A 99 -17.24 2.35 5.56
C TYR A 99 -17.05 2.40 4.04
N ARG A 100 -16.65 3.58 3.55
CA ARG A 100 -16.26 3.79 2.16
C ARG A 100 -14.88 4.41 2.12
N LEU A 101 -13.93 3.68 1.54
CA LEU A 101 -12.58 4.16 1.29
C LEU A 101 -12.37 4.30 -0.22
N TYR A 102 -11.68 5.35 -0.60
CA TYR A 102 -11.46 5.75 -1.98
C TYR A 102 -9.97 5.87 -2.23
N SER A 103 -9.53 5.57 -3.45
CA SER A 103 -8.15 5.90 -3.86
C SER A 103 -7.96 7.42 -3.83
N TRP A 104 -7.00 7.90 -3.03
CA TRP A 104 -6.64 9.32 -2.99
C TRP A 104 -6.16 9.80 -4.36
N ALA A 105 -5.38 8.99 -5.08
CA ALA A 105 -4.91 9.34 -6.42
C ALA A 105 -6.10 9.57 -7.39
N ALA A 106 -7.13 8.71 -7.34
CA ALA A 106 -8.32 8.88 -8.16
C ALA A 106 -9.10 10.14 -7.77
N ILE A 107 -9.28 10.41 -6.47
CA ILE A 107 -9.93 11.64 -5.99
C ILE A 107 -9.14 12.87 -6.46
N ALA A 108 -7.83 12.91 -6.21
CA ALA A 108 -7.00 14.06 -6.56
C ALA A 108 -7.01 14.35 -8.06
N ASN A 109 -6.92 13.32 -8.90
CA ASN A 109 -7.02 13.47 -10.36
C ASN A 109 -8.40 13.99 -10.79
N HIS A 110 -9.48 13.46 -10.20
CA HIS A 110 -10.83 13.93 -10.46
C HIS A 110 -10.98 15.41 -10.09
N LEU A 111 -10.53 15.82 -8.90
CA LEU A 111 -10.61 17.20 -8.45
C LEU A 111 -9.77 18.15 -9.32
N ARG A 112 -8.54 17.76 -9.71
CA ARG A 112 -7.73 18.53 -10.67
C ARG A 112 -8.41 18.68 -12.02
N SER A 113 -9.14 17.67 -12.49
CA SER A 113 -9.91 17.76 -13.73
C SER A 113 -11.06 18.78 -13.66
N LEU A 114 -11.51 19.12 -12.44
CA LEU A 114 -12.48 20.18 -12.17
C LEU A 114 -11.82 21.56 -12.01
N GLY A 115 -10.49 21.64 -12.04
CA GLY A 115 -9.71 22.85 -11.84
C GLY A 115 -9.28 23.10 -10.39
N ASP A 116 -9.49 22.14 -9.48
CA ASP A 116 -9.04 22.29 -8.09
C ASP A 116 -7.52 22.09 -7.97
N GLU A 117 -6.84 22.98 -7.25
CA GLU A 117 -5.42 22.81 -6.89
C GLU A 117 -5.29 21.81 -5.74
N VAL A 118 -5.03 20.54 -6.09
CA VAL A 118 -4.84 19.45 -5.12
C VAL A 118 -3.39 18.97 -5.17
N PRO A 119 -2.68 18.88 -4.01
CA PRO A 119 -1.31 18.39 -3.95
C PRO A 119 -1.12 17.04 -4.65
N ALA A 120 0.07 16.81 -5.21
CA ALA A 120 0.43 15.51 -5.75
C ALA A 120 0.31 14.42 -4.67
N THR A 121 -0.03 13.19 -5.08
CA THR A 121 -0.04 12.03 -4.19
C THR A 121 1.37 11.83 -3.60
N ASP A 122 1.41 11.38 -2.35
CA ASP A 122 2.64 11.31 -1.57
C ASP A 122 3.70 10.44 -2.27
N SER A 123 4.87 11.05 -2.53
CA SER A 123 5.97 10.44 -3.28
C SER A 123 6.67 9.33 -2.51
N GLU A 124 6.45 9.29 -1.20
CA GLU A 124 7.13 8.38 -0.27
C GLU A 124 6.84 6.91 -0.60
N GLY A 125 5.57 6.60 -0.94
CA GLY A 125 5.18 5.24 -1.30
C GLY A 125 5.81 4.73 -2.60
N VAL A 126 5.96 5.62 -3.59
CA VAL A 126 6.61 5.29 -4.88
C VAL A 126 8.10 5.03 -4.68
N LEU A 127 8.75 5.78 -3.79
CA LEU A 127 10.15 5.57 -3.46
C LEU A 127 10.35 4.19 -2.80
N LEU A 128 9.48 3.84 -1.85
CA LEU A 128 9.58 2.59 -1.12
C LEU A 128 9.34 1.36 -2.01
N ASP A 129 8.35 1.41 -2.91
CA ASP A 129 8.11 0.34 -3.89
C ASP A 129 9.36 0.07 -4.75
N ARG A 130 9.98 1.14 -5.27
CA ARG A 130 11.23 1.03 -6.05
C ARG A 130 12.39 0.47 -5.23
N MET A 131 12.50 0.84 -3.96
CA MET A 131 13.53 0.29 -3.07
C MET A 131 13.37 -1.22 -2.87
N LEU A 132 12.14 -1.69 -2.67
CA LEU A 132 11.84 -3.11 -2.49
C LEU A 132 12.08 -3.91 -3.78
N ALA A 133 11.63 -3.39 -4.92
CA ALA A 133 11.90 -4.00 -6.23
C ALA A 133 13.41 -4.13 -6.50
N GLY A 134 14.18 -3.06 -6.22
CA GLY A 134 15.63 -3.08 -6.36
C GLY A 134 16.31 -4.11 -5.44
N ARG A 135 15.86 -4.23 -4.19
CA ARG A 135 16.37 -5.23 -3.23
C ARG A 135 16.10 -6.65 -3.69
N ALA A 136 14.90 -6.95 -4.17
CA ALA A 136 14.55 -8.26 -4.69
C ALA A 136 15.43 -8.64 -5.90
N ALA A 137 15.61 -7.72 -6.84
CA ALA A 137 16.49 -7.93 -8.00
C ALA A 137 17.95 -8.17 -7.61
N ALA A 138 18.48 -7.41 -6.65
CA ALA A 138 19.84 -7.60 -6.15
C ALA A 138 20.04 -8.96 -5.46
N HIS A 139 19.02 -9.44 -4.75
CA HIS A 139 19.04 -10.76 -4.11
C HIS A 139 19.00 -11.88 -5.17
N GLU A 140 18.13 -11.79 -6.17
CA GLU A 140 18.06 -12.76 -7.26
C GLU A 140 19.37 -12.84 -8.05
N ALA A 141 20.00 -11.69 -8.32
CA ALA A 141 21.33 -11.65 -8.94
C ALA A 141 22.41 -12.30 -8.05
N SER A 142 22.30 -12.17 -6.73
CA SER A 142 23.21 -12.82 -5.77
C SER A 142 23.01 -14.33 -5.72
N ARG A 143 21.76 -14.80 -5.80
CA ARG A 143 21.42 -16.23 -5.97
C ARG A 143 22.01 -16.78 -7.26
N ALA A 144 21.74 -16.15 -8.39
CA ALA A 144 22.21 -16.59 -9.71
C ALA A 144 23.76 -16.65 -9.77
N ALA A 145 24.44 -15.75 -9.07
CA ALA A 145 25.89 -15.73 -8.97
C ALA A 145 26.47 -16.68 -7.88
N GLY A 146 25.65 -17.42 -7.14
CA GLY A 146 26.10 -18.29 -6.03
C GLY A 146 26.67 -17.52 -4.83
N ARG A 147 26.41 -16.22 -4.73
CA ARG A 147 26.95 -15.31 -3.71
C ARG A 147 26.08 -15.20 -2.45
N LEU A 148 25.10 -16.09 -2.28
CA LEU A 148 24.28 -16.12 -1.06
C LEU A 148 25.12 -16.54 0.15
N PRO A 149 24.80 -16.01 1.35
CA PRO A 149 25.26 -16.55 2.63
C PRO A 149 25.09 -18.07 2.72
N ALA A 150 25.98 -18.74 3.46
CA ALA A 150 26.02 -20.21 3.50
C ALA A 150 24.74 -20.85 4.05
N GLU A 151 24.05 -20.17 4.96
CA GLU A 151 22.78 -20.63 5.56
C GLU A 151 21.63 -20.57 4.55
N GLU A 152 21.54 -19.48 3.78
CA GLU A 152 20.53 -19.33 2.72
C GLU A 152 20.77 -20.31 1.57
N ARG A 153 22.03 -20.58 1.22
CA ARG A 153 22.37 -21.55 0.18
C ARG A 153 21.88 -22.96 0.52
N LYS A 154 22.00 -23.38 1.78
CA LYS A 154 21.49 -24.68 2.26
C LYS A 154 19.96 -24.76 2.19
N LEU A 155 19.27 -23.68 2.57
CA LEU A 155 17.81 -23.57 2.49
C LEU A 155 17.30 -23.73 1.05
N TRP A 156 17.95 -23.08 0.10
CA TRP A 156 17.57 -23.18 -1.31
C TRP A 156 17.88 -24.54 -1.94
N GLN A 157 19.01 -25.16 -1.59
CA GLN A 157 19.31 -26.53 -2.03
C GLN A 157 18.27 -27.55 -1.52
N ALA A 158 17.78 -27.36 -0.29
CA ALA A 158 16.73 -28.21 0.27
C ALA A 158 15.38 -28.01 -0.45
N LEU A 159 15.05 -26.78 -0.86
CA LEU A 159 13.83 -26.49 -1.62
C LEU A 159 13.88 -26.98 -3.07
N ASP A 160 15.02 -26.86 -3.75
CA ASP A 160 15.18 -27.34 -5.13
C ASP A 160 15.20 -28.88 -5.22
N SER A 161 15.34 -29.58 -4.08
CA SER A 161 15.38 -31.05 -3.97
C SER A 161 14.06 -31.68 -3.49
N ALA A 162 13.04 -30.86 -3.19
CA ALA A 162 11.72 -31.27 -2.69
C ALA A 162 10.65 -31.15 -3.79
#